data_AF-A0A172XZ46-F1
#
_entry.id   AF-A0A172XZ46-F1
#
_cell.length_a   1.000
_cell.length_b   1.000
_cell.length_c   1.000
_cell.angle_alpha   90.00
_cell.angle_beta   90.00
_cell.angle_gamma   90.00
#
_symmetry.space_group_name_H-M   'P 1'
#
loop_
_entity.id
_entity.type
_entity.pdbx_description
1 polymer ?
#
loop_
_entity_poly.entity_id
_entity_poly.type
_entity_poly.pdbx_seq_one_letter_code
_entity_poly.pdbx_strand_id
1 'polypeptide(L)'
;MRNSVFIFKSNNIYYILFACILSCFLSCNEDKNQSQKNNSIIPVVKELEASQAEVFLTYIDSVSKLSEAKFNEAGIRSLNKRFLSKLPLVMHDPTKEENGQNIIVQYYTNEEVNRTTDSEIIFLIPEAITDSLAVADFTDYFGHIKTEKPLIGVTAQPLPIHIRVSSDREIKLTFRNNGNQNLAAVTTIEVLNYR
;
A
#
# COMPACT_ATOMS: atom_id res chain seq x y z
N MET A 1 74.83 53.62 2.69
CA MET A 1 75.16 52.21 2.39
C MET A 1 73.88 51.38 2.40
N ARG A 2 73.72 50.50 1.41
CA ARG A 2 72.56 49.63 1.17
C ARG A 2 72.28 48.69 2.35
N ASN A 3 71.01 48.44 2.68
CA ASN A 3 70.33 47.19 2.28
C ASN A 3 68.87 47.16 2.75
N SER A 4 68.02 46.80 1.79
CA SER A 4 66.60 46.49 1.85
C SER A 4 66.30 45.15 2.53
N VAL A 5 65.12 45.03 3.19
CA VAL A 5 64.29 43.82 3.13
C VAL A 5 62.81 44.22 3.23
N PHE A 6 62.06 43.94 2.17
CA PHE A 6 60.60 43.87 2.13
C PHE A 6 60.16 42.48 2.61
N ILE A 7 59.27 42.38 3.60
CA ILE A 7 58.42 41.20 3.79
C ILE A 7 57.01 41.69 4.19
N PHE A 8 56.09 41.58 3.23
CA PHE A 8 54.65 41.61 3.44
C PHE A 8 54.23 40.27 4.06
N LYS A 9 53.44 40.28 5.13
CA LYS A 9 52.74 39.08 5.61
C LYS A 9 51.29 39.42 5.92
N SER A 10 50.41 38.72 5.22
CA SER A 10 48.96 38.82 5.25
C SER A 10 48.36 38.23 6.53
N ASN A 11 47.10 38.63 6.78
CA ASN A 11 46.00 37.88 7.41
C ASN A 11 45.37 38.64 8.59
N ASN A 12 44.31 39.40 8.30
CA ASN A 12 43.00 39.23 8.95
C ASN A 12 41.97 40.20 8.35
N ILE A 13 41.49 39.89 7.14
CA ILE A 13 40.35 40.54 6.48
C ILE A 13 39.10 39.71 6.84
N TYR A 14 38.66 39.76 8.10
CA TYR A 14 37.50 38.99 8.59
C TYR A 14 36.62 39.78 9.57
N TYR A 15 36.50 41.11 9.41
CA TYR A 15 35.65 41.93 10.29
C TYR A 15 34.68 42.89 9.60
N ILE A 16 34.38 42.73 8.30
CA ILE A 16 33.40 43.59 7.59
C ILE A 16 32.43 42.73 6.75
N LEU A 17 32.00 41.57 7.27
CA LEU A 17 31.10 40.66 6.54
C LEU A 17 29.96 40.10 7.40
N PHE A 18 29.60 40.80 8.48
CA PHE A 18 28.55 40.36 9.42
C PHE A 18 27.38 41.36 9.62
N ALA A 19 27.26 42.38 8.76
CA ALA A 19 26.23 43.43 8.92
C ALA A 19 25.27 43.60 7.70
N CYS A 20 25.19 42.61 6.79
CA CYS A 20 24.37 42.72 5.57
C CYS A 20 23.43 41.51 5.31
N ILE A 21 22.94 40.81 6.34
CA ILE A 21 21.98 39.68 6.18
C ILE A 21 20.70 39.90 7.01
N LEU A 22 20.23 41.14 7.15
CA LEU A 22 19.05 41.44 7.99
C LEU A 22 18.02 42.39 7.39
N SER A 23 17.93 42.48 6.07
CA SER A 23 16.96 43.41 5.43
C SER A 23 16.47 42.98 4.05
N CYS A 24 16.08 41.70 3.89
CA CYS A 24 15.39 41.21 2.69
C CYS A 24 14.17 40.31 2.97
N PHE A 25 13.39 40.59 4.01
CA PHE A 25 11.96 40.19 4.03
C PHE A 25 11.10 41.41 3.73
N LEU A 26 11.27 41.91 2.51
CA LEU A 26 10.30 42.78 1.86
C LEU A 26 9.04 41.94 1.62
N SER A 27 8.06 42.15 2.50
CA SER A 27 6.65 41.91 2.26
C SER A 27 6.21 42.68 1.00
N CYS A 28 6.00 41.97 -0.10
CA CYS A 28 5.38 42.40 -1.38
C CYS A 28 5.41 41.18 -2.30
N ASN A 29 4.39 40.71 -3.01
CA ASN A 29 2.96 40.97 -3.16
C ASN A 29 2.43 39.69 -3.80
N GLU A 30 1.29 39.16 -3.40
CA GLU A 30 0.59 38.18 -4.25
C GLU A 30 -0.91 38.46 -4.28
N ASP A 31 -1.25 39.48 -5.07
CA ASP A 31 -2.57 39.57 -5.70
C ASP A 31 -2.60 38.57 -6.84
N LYS A 32 -3.42 37.52 -6.69
CA LYS A 32 -4.10 36.81 -7.79
C LYS A 32 -5.03 35.76 -7.20
N ASN A 33 -6.33 36.03 -7.20
CA ASN A 33 -7.33 34.98 -7.34
C ASN A 33 -8.57 35.50 -8.03
N GLN A 34 -8.45 35.58 -9.36
CA GLN A 34 -9.57 35.43 -10.27
C GLN A 34 -9.21 34.31 -11.24
N SER A 35 -9.69 33.09 -11.00
CA SER A 35 -9.99 32.17 -12.09
C SER A 35 -11.06 31.18 -11.69
N GLN A 36 -12.06 31.15 -12.55
CA GLN A 36 -13.27 30.38 -12.57
C GLN A 36 -12.97 29.05 -13.30
N LYS A 37 -13.75 28.01 -12.99
CA LYS A 37 -13.93 26.77 -13.78
C LYS A 37 -12.73 25.81 -13.90
N ASN A 38 -12.81 24.71 -13.16
CA ASN A 38 -13.34 23.43 -13.66
C ASN A 38 -13.11 22.40 -12.55
N ASN A 39 -14.18 21.97 -11.87
CA ASN A 39 -14.11 20.76 -11.07
C ASN A 39 -14.01 19.58 -12.05
N SER A 40 -12.80 19.34 -12.56
CA SER A 40 -12.43 18.02 -13.01
C SER A 40 -12.63 17.11 -11.81
N ILE A 41 -13.55 16.15 -11.97
CA ILE A 41 -13.75 15.02 -11.07
C ILE A 41 -12.48 14.16 -11.19
N ILE A 42 -11.38 14.65 -10.61
CA ILE A 42 -10.23 13.83 -10.30
C ILE A 42 -10.61 13.28 -8.92
N PRO A 43 -10.88 11.97 -8.79
CA PRO A 43 -11.07 11.39 -7.47
C PRO A 43 -9.82 11.74 -6.68
N VAL A 44 -9.99 12.50 -5.61
CA VAL A 44 -8.94 12.78 -4.64
C VAL A 44 -8.55 11.41 -4.10
N VAL A 45 -7.46 10.85 -4.64
CA VAL A 45 -6.83 9.65 -4.10
C VAL A 45 -6.40 10.04 -2.70
N LYS A 46 -7.22 9.67 -1.71
CA LYS A 46 -6.79 9.72 -0.32
C LYS A 46 -5.64 8.74 -0.23
N GLU A 47 -4.41 9.24 -0.19
CA GLU A 47 -3.29 8.45 0.33
C GLU A 47 -3.72 7.95 1.71
N LEU A 48 -3.98 6.65 1.81
CA LEU A 48 -4.20 6.03 3.11
C LEU A 48 -2.88 6.17 3.86
N GLU A 49 -2.89 6.93 4.95
CA GLU A 49 -1.76 7.00 5.88
C GLU A 49 -1.32 5.56 6.21
N ALA A 50 0.00 5.31 6.21
CA ALA A 50 0.61 3.99 6.40
C ALA A 50 0.01 3.14 7.56
N SER A 51 -0.65 3.77 8.53
CA SER A 51 -1.42 3.13 9.59
C SER A 51 -2.57 2.23 9.10
N GLN A 52 -3.31 2.61 8.05
CA GLN A 52 -4.46 1.85 7.60
C GLN A 52 -4.05 0.62 6.78
N ALA A 53 -2.93 0.71 6.04
CA ALA A 53 -2.30 -0.45 5.41
C ALA A 53 -1.85 -1.47 6.45
N GLU A 54 -1.18 -1.04 7.52
CA GLU A 54 -0.78 -1.91 8.63
C GLU A 54 -1.98 -2.58 9.33
N VAL A 55 -3.06 -1.82 9.55
CA VAL A 55 -4.31 -2.37 10.09
C VAL A 55 -4.90 -3.43 9.16
N PHE A 56 -4.83 -3.21 7.85
CA PHE A 56 -5.32 -4.17 6.87
C PHE A 56 -4.46 -5.44 6.83
N LEU A 57 -3.13 -5.32 6.84
CA LEU A 57 -2.21 -6.47 6.94
C LEU A 57 -2.48 -7.29 8.21
N THR A 58 -2.64 -6.62 9.35
CA THR A 58 -2.99 -7.26 10.63
C THR A 58 -4.35 -7.97 10.57
N TYR A 59 -5.30 -7.40 9.83
CA TYR A 59 -6.59 -8.01 9.60
C TYR A 59 -6.47 -9.27 8.74
N ILE A 60 -5.72 -9.24 7.63
CA ILE A 60 -5.44 -10.40 6.79
C ILE A 60 -4.70 -11.49 7.58
N ASP A 61 -3.75 -11.12 8.44
CA ASP A 61 -3.06 -12.05 9.34
C ASP A 61 -4.02 -12.69 10.36
N SER A 62 -4.97 -11.91 10.89
CA SER A 62 -6.01 -12.45 11.77
C SER A 62 -6.92 -13.44 11.05
N VAL A 63 -7.21 -13.20 9.77
CA VAL A 63 -7.98 -14.11 8.91
C VAL A 63 -7.22 -15.40 8.65
N SER A 64 -5.94 -15.31 8.28
CA SER A 64 -5.11 -16.48 7.96
C SER A 64 -4.90 -17.40 9.17
N LYS A 65 -4.95 -16.84 10.38
CA LYS A 65 -4.86 -17.56 11.66
C LYS A 65 -6.19 -18.08 12.20
N LEU A 66 -7.31 -17.94 11.47
CA LEU A 66 -8.58 -18.53 11.89
C LEU A 66 -8.48 -20.05 11.90
N SER A 67 -8.87 -20.64 13.04
CA SER A 67 -9.13 -22.09 13.14
C SER A 67 -10.15 -22.53 12.10
N GLU A 68 -10.10 -23.77 11.62
CA GLU A 68 -11.00 -24.22 10.54
C GLU A 68 -12.48 -24.10 10.89
N ALA A 69 -12.86 -24.37 12.15
CA ALA A 69 -14.23 -24.19 12.62
C ALA A 69 -14.74 -22.73 12.51
N LYS A 70 -13.83 -21.76 12.39
CA LYS A 70 -14.09 -20.33 12.23
C LYS A 70 -13.70 -19.80 10.86
N PHE A 71 -13.10 -20.63 9.99
CA PHE A 71 -12.76 -20.26 8.62
C PHE A 71 -14.01 -20.41 7.74
N ASN A 72 -14.99 -19.55 8.00
CA ASN A 72 -16.28 -19.51 7.31
C ASN A 72 -16.88 -18.11 7.40
N GLU A 73 -17.99 -17.89 6.71
CA GLU A 73 -18.66 -16.59 6.66
C GLU A 73 -19.00 -16.02 8.04
N ALA A 74 -19.50 -16.86 8.97
CA ALA A 74 -19.87 -16.42 10.31
C ALA A 74 -18.65 -15.98 11.13
N GLY A 75 -17.55 -16.75 11.05
CA GLY A 75 -16.28 -16.40 11.70
C GLY A 75 -15.70 -15.10 11.16
N ILE A 76 -15.77 -14.89 9.84
CA ILE A 76 -15.33 -13.65 9.21
C ILE A 76 -16.21 -12.47 9.59
N ARG A 77 -17.54 -12.60 9.56
CA ARG A 77 -18.44 -11.55 10.07
C ARG A 77 -18.12 -11.18 11.52
N SER A 78 -17.78 -12.15 12.35
CA SER A 78 -17.35 -11.88 13.73
C SER A 78 -16.01 -11.14 13.79
N LEU A 79 -15.07 -11.47 12.92
CA LEU A 79 -13.78 -10.79 12.84
C LEU A 79 -13.93 -9.35 12.32
N ASN A 80 -14.70 -9.14 11.26
CA ASN A 80 -14.96 -7.82 10.66
C ASN A 80 -15.44 -6.83 11.72
N LYS A 81 -16.34 -7.25 12.62
CA LYS A 81 -16.84 -6.40 13.72
C LYS A 81 -15.74 -5.77 14.58
N ARG A 82 -14.60 -6.45 14.75
CA ARG A 82 -13.44 -5.93 15.51
C ARG A 82 -12.67 -4.84 14.77
N PHE A 83 -12.84 -4.76 13.44
CA PHE A 83 -12.13 -3.85 12.55
C PHE A 83 -13.04 -2.82 11.85
N LEU A 84 -14.36 -2.88 12.05
CA LEU A 84 -15.34 -1.99 11.39
C LEU A 84 -15.06 -0.49 11.57
N SER A 85 -14.48 -0.09 12.70
CA SER A 85 -14.14 1.32 12.95
C SER A 85 -12.84 1.77 12.30
N LYS A 86 -12.08 0.85 11.68
CA LYS A 86 -10.73 1.10 11.13
C LYS A 86 -10.62 0.76 9.65
N LEU A 87 -11.45 -0.16 9.16
CA LEU A 87 -11.44 -0.60 7.77
C LEU A 87 -12.88 -0.58 7.21
N PRO A 88 -13.07 -0.11 5.97
CA PRO A 88 -14.37 -0.10 5.31
C PRO A 88 -14.70 -1.50 4.78
N LEU A 89 -14.94 -2.45 5.68
CA LEU A 89 -15.21 -3.86 5.33
C LEU A 89 -16.71 -4.09 5.13
N VAL A 90 -17.07 -4.72 4.02
CA VAL A 90 -18.44 -5.21 3.76
C VAL A 90 -18.40 -6.67 3.33
N MET A 91 -19.36 -7.46 3.79
CA MET A 91 -19.54 -8.81 3.24
C MET A 91 -20.28 -8.71 1.93
N HIS A 92 -19.82 -9.44 0.92
CA HIS A 92 -20.49 -9.49 -0.39
C HIS A 92 -21.97 -9.85 -0.24
N ASP A 93 -22.82 -9.06 -0.89
CA ASP A 93 -24.26 -9.28 -0.95
C ASP A 93 -24.70 -9.19 -2.42
N PRO A 94 -25.09 -10.30 -3.07
CA PRO A 94 -25.43 -10.31 -4.49
C PRO A 94 -26.69 -9.48 -4.80
N THR A 95 -27.44 -9.04 -3.78
CA THR A 95 -28.65 -8.23 -3.94
C THR A 95 -28.40 -6.73 -3.86
N LYS A 96 -27.16 -6.31 -3.55
CA LYS A 96 -26.79 -4.90 -3.39
C LYS A 96 -25.74 -4.49 -4.40
N GLU A 97 -25.89 -3.28 -4.94
CA GLU A 97 -24.81 -2.65 -5.69
C GLU A 97 -23.72 -2.19 -4.74
N GLU A 98 -22.49 -2.59 -5.04
CA GLU A 98 -21.31 -2.23 -4.26
C GLU A 98 -20.87 -0.81 -4.65
N ASN A 99 -20.70 0.06 -3.66
CA ASN A 99 -20.45 1.49 -3.87
C ASN A 99 -18.99 1.83 -4.27
N GLY A 100 -18.15 0.82 -4.54
CA GLY A 100 -16.76 0.98 -4.95
C GLY A 100 -15.83 1.59 -3.90
N GLN A 101 -16.29 1.77 -2.65
CA GLN A 101 -15.51 2.38 -1.57
C GLN A 101 -15.10 1.39 -0.48
N ASN A 102 -15.83 0.27 -0.37
CA ASN A 102 -15.60 -0.74 0.64
C ASN A 102 -14.69 -1.85 0.11
N ILE A 103 -13.92 -2.46 1.02
CA ILE A 103 -13.27 -3.75 0.81
C ILE A 103 -14.37 -4.81 0.91
N ILE A 104 -14.62 -5.48 -0.21
CA ILE A 104 -15.63 -6.54 -0.28
C ILE A 104 -14.99 -7.84 0.17
N VAL A 105 -15.65 -8.51 1.11
CA VAL A 105 -15.22 -9.79 1.68
C VAL A 105 -16.19 -10.87 1.25
N GLN A 106 -15.68 -11.90 0.59
CA GLN A 106 -16.46 -13.05 0.14
C GLN A 106 -15.86 -14.33 0.70
N TYR A 107 -16.72 -15.20 1.23
CA TYR A 107 -16.34 -16.56 1.57
C TYR A 107 -16.80 -17.50 0.46
N TYR A 108 -15.92 -18.40 0.03
CA TYR A 108 -16.24 -19.40 -0.97
C TYR A 108 -15.84 -20.79 -0.47
N THR A 109 -16.75 -21.74 -0.63
CA THR A 109 -16.48 -23.17 -0.45
C THR A 109 -16.46 -23.84 -1.79
N ASN A 110 -15.48 -24.73 -1.92
CA ASN A 110 -15.21 -25.43 -3.13
C ASN A 110 -15.83 -26.84 -3.01
N GLU A 111 -16.79 -27.17 -3.89
CA GLU A 111 -17.64 -28.37 -3.76
C GLU A 111 -17.29 -29.51 -4.74
N GLU A 112 -16.22 -29.43 -5.56
CA GLU A 112 -15.89 -30.54 -6.48
C GLU A 112 -15.05 -31.58 -5.74
N VAL A 113 -15.08 -32.80 -6.24
CA VAL A 113 -14.34 -33.93 -5.71
C VAL A 113 -12.86 -33.83 -6.17
N ASN A 114 -11.91 -34.04 -5.25
CA ASN A 114 -10.44 -34.02 -5.48
C ASN A 114 -9.82 -32.64 -5.78
N ARG A 115 -10.25 -31.58 -5.08
CA ARG A 115 -9.65 -30.26 -5.23
C ARG A 115 -8.48 -30.11 -4.27
N THR A 116 -7.55 -29.21 -4.60
CA THR A 116 -6.43 -28.85 -3.71
C THR A 116 -6.84 -27.85 -2.63
N THR A 117 -7.87 -27.03 -2.90
CA THR A 117 -8.33 -25.97 -1.99
C THR A 117 -9.79 -26.24 -1.62
N ASP A 118 -10.07 -26.33 -0.33
CA ASP A 118 -11.41 -26.63 0.21
C ASP A 118 -12.29 -25.38 0.31
N SER A 119 -11.67 -24.26 0.69
CA SER A 119 -12.36 -22.99 0.89
C SER A 119 -11.38 -21.83 0.79
N GLU A 120 -11.93 -20.65 0.56
CA GLU A 120 -11.16 -19.42 0.50
C GLU A 120 -11.97 -18.24 0.99
N ILE A 121 -11.25 -17.20 1.41
CA ILE A 121 -11.81 -15.89 1.69
C ILE A 121 -11.14 -14.89 0.76
N ILE A 122 -11.97 -14.24 -0.05
CA ILE A 122 -11.56 -13.31 -1.09
C ILE A 122 -11.82 -11.89 -0.61
N PHE A 123 -10.82 -11.03 -0.75
CA PHE A 123 -10.88 -9.61 -0.47
C PHE A 123 -10.71 -8.85 -1.78
N LEU A 124 -11.76 -8.14 -2.20
CA LEU A 124 -11.69 -7.22 -3.33
C LEU A 124 -11.40 -5.83 -2.80
N ILE A 125 -10.28 -5.26 -3.26
CA ILE A 125 -9.78 -3.98 -2.80
C ILE A 125 -10.27 -2.90 -3.78
N PRO A 126 -10.96 -1.85 -3.30
CA PRO A 126 -11.41 -0.77 -4.17
C PRO A 126 -10.22 0.04 -4.68
N GLU A 127 -10.31 0.54 -5.92
CA GLU A 127 -9.24 1.31 -6.56
C GLU A 127 -8.78 2.52 -5.73
N ALA A 128 -9.70 3.13 -4.98
CA ALA A 128 -9.42 4.26 -4.10
C ALA A 128 -8.38 3.96 -3.00
N ILE A 129 -8.12 2.68 -2.67
CA ILE A 129 -7.13 2.27 -1.66
C ILE A 129 -6.06 1.32 -2.22
N THR A 130 -6.23 0.83 -3.45
CA THR A 130 -5.30 -0.10 -4.11
C THR A 130 -3.89 0.45 -4.18
N ASP A 131 -3.73 1.73 -4.54
CA ASP A 131 -2.40 2.36 -4.68
C ASP A 131 -1.65 2.50 -3.35
N SER A 132 -2.33 2.31 -2.21
CA SER A 132 -1.73 2.35 -0.87
C SER A 132 -1.34 0.97 -0.34
N LEU A 133 -1.61 -0.11 -1.09
CA LEU A 133 -1.30 -1.48 -0.71
C LEU A 133 -0.37 -2.08 -1.76
N ALA A 134 0.94 -1.96 -1.53
CA ALA A 134 1.94 -2.52 -2.42
C ALA A 134 2.18 -4.00 -2.09
N VAL A 135 2.60 -4.75 -3.09
CA VAL A 135 3.10 -6.13 -2.91
C VAL A 135 4.15 -6.20 -1.80
N ALA A 136 5.10 -5.25 -1.78
CA ALA A 136 6.18 -5.21 -0.78
C ALA A 136 5.65 -5.25 0.67
N ASP A 137 4.55 -4.56 0.95
CA ASP A 137 3.96 -4.49 2.28
C ASP A 137 3.56 -5.88 2.80
N PHE A 138 3.02 -6.73 1.92
CA PHE A 138 2.65 -8.10 2.26
C PHE A 138 3.87 -8.99 2.44
N THR A 139 4.86 -8.84 1.58
CA THR A 139 6.04 -9.71 1.57
C THR A 139 6.95 -9.40 2.76
N ASP A 140 6.98 -8.13 3.18
CA ASP A 140 7.69 -7.68 4.37
C ASP A 140 6.97 -8.12 5.65
N TYR A 141 5.63 -8.10 5.67
CA TYR A 141 4.83 -8.51 6.83
C TYR A 141 4.79 -10.04 7.04
N PHE A 142 4.52 -10.80 5.97
CA PHE A 142 4.27 -12.26 6.06
C PHE A 142 5.48 -13.13 5.76
N GLY A 143 6.55 -12.58 5.16
CA GLY A 143 7.75 -13.32 4.82
C GLY A 143 7.67 -14.04 3.45
N HIS A 144 8.61 -14.98 3.24
CA HIS A 144 9.11 -15.36 1.91
C HIS A 144 8.05 -15.78 0.88
N ILE A 145 8.12 -15.12 -0.27
CA ILE A 145 7.36 -15.39 -1.51
C ILE A 145 7.87 -16.68 -2.16
N LYS A 146 6.97 -17.57 -2.59
CA LYS A 146 7.31 -18.51 -3.66
C LYS A 146 7.24 -17.77 -4.99
N THR A 147 8.36 -17.23 -5.45
CA THR A 147 8.39 -16.51 -6.74
C THR A 147 8.39 -17.54 -7.87
N GLU A 148 7.31 -17.62 -8.63
CA GLU A 148 7.32 -18.39 -9.87
C GLU A 148 8.14 -17.65 -10.94
N LYS A 149 9.07 -18.36 -11.59
CA LYS A 149 9.79 -17.79 -12.74
C LYS A 149 8.83 -17.72 -13.93
N PRO A 150 8.67 -16.56 -14.60
CA PRO A 150 7.86 -16.49 -15.80
C PRO A 150 8.45 -17.41 -16.87
N LEU A 151 7.68 -18.43 -17.27
CA LEU A 151 8.14 -19.50 -18.15
C LEU A 151 8.28 -19.07 -19.61
N ILE A 152 7.74 -17.92 -20.02
CA ILE A 152 7.76 -17.44 -21.41
C ILE A 152 7.93 -15.91 -21.41
N GLY A 153 8.79 -15.42 -22.31
CA GLY A 153 9.17 -14.01 -22.43
C GLY A 153 7.96 -13.07 -22.43
N VAL A 154 7.95 -12.16 -21.46
CA VAL A 154 7.14 -10.94 -21.41
C VAL A 154 5.67 -11.14 -21.80
N THR A 155 4.91 -11.86 -20.98
CA THR A 155 3.49 -11.52 -20.85
C THR A 155 3.39 -10.39 -19.82
N ALA A 156 2.74 -9.29 -20.21
CA ALA A 156 2.55 -8.08 -19.39
C ALA A 156 1.64 -8.29 -18.15
N GLN A 157 1.36 -9.54 -17.78
CA GLN A 157 0.60 -9.89 -16.59
C GLN A 157 1.56 -10.39 -15.53
N PRO A 158 1.65 -9.71 -14.39
CA PRO A 158 2.46 -10.22 -13.32
C PRO A 158 1.72 -11.41 -12.71
N LEU A 159 2.47 -12.48 -12.48
CA LEU A 159 1.93 -13.73 -11.93
C LEU A 159 1.42 -13.47 -10.50
N PRO A 160 0.35 -14.16 -10.07
CA PRO A 160 -0.10 -14.08 -8.68
C PRO A 160 1.06 -14.40 -7.73
N ILE A 161 1.14 -13.68 -6.62
CA ILE A 161 2.16 -13.91 -5.58
C ILE A 161 1.56 -14.81 -4.51
N HIS A 162 2.26 -15.90 -4.22
CA HIS A 162 1.85 -16.89 -3.24
C HIS A 162 2.75 -16.82 -2.00
N ILE A 163 2.11 -16.61 -0.85
CA ILE A 163 2.76 -16.50 0.46
C ILE A 163 2.21 -17.60 1.35
N ARG A 164 3.06 -18.58 1.68
CA ARG A 164 2.67 -19.69 2.54
C ARG A 164 2.78 -19.28 4.01
N VAL A 165 1.65 -19.26 4.71
CA VAL A 165 1.60 -18.83 6.13
C VAL A 165 1.52 -20.02 7.10
N SER A 166 1.04 -21.19 6.65
CA SER A 166 1.11 -22.45 7.41
C SER A 166 1.13 -23.68 6.47
N SER A 167 1.02 -24.89 7.02
CA SER A 167 0.89 -26.11 6.23
C SER A 167 -0.39 -26.15 5.39
N ASP A 168 -1.47 -25.55 5.89
CA ASP A 168 -2.85 -25.61 5.39
C ASP A 168 -3.38 -24.23 4.93
N ARG A 169 -2.56 -23.18 4.98
CA ARG A 169 -2.94 -21.81 4.63
C ARG A 169 -1.94 -21.17 3.70
N GLU A 170 -2.47 -20.49 2.69
CA GLU A 170 -1.71 -19.65 1.77
C GLU A 170 -2.44 -18.33 1.54
N ILE A 171 -1.69 -17.27 1.30
CA ILE A 171 -2.21 -15.99 0.85
C ILE A 171 -1.78 -15.83 -0.61
N LYS A 172 -2.74 -15.61 -1.49
CA LYS A 172 -2.51 -15.31 -2.91
C LYS A 172 -2.87 -13.86 -3.18
N LEU A 173 -1.95 -13.13 -3.78
CA LEU A 173 -2.10 -11.72 -4.14
C LEU A 173 -2.24 -11.58 -5.65
N THR A 174 -3.25 -10.82 -6.07
CA THR A 174 -3.39 -10.33 -7.45
C THR A 174 -3.20 -8.81 -7.43
N PHE A 175 -2.50 -8.28 -8.43
CA PHE A 175 -2.08 -6.89 -8.46
C PHE A 175 -2.03 -6.33 -9.88
N ARG A 176 -2.16 -5.00 -9.99
CA ARG A 176 -2.06 -4.28 -11.25
C ARG A 176 -0.58 -4.09 -11.62
N ASN A 177 -0.17 -4.56 -12.79
CA ASN A 177 1.22 -4.41 -13.24
C ASN A 177 1.62 -2.94 -13.37
N ASN A 178 2.77 -2.57 -12.81
CA ASN A 178 3.40 -1.26 -13.01
C ASN A 178 4.89 -1.37 -13.37
N GLY A 179 5.33 -2.51 -13.89
CA GLY A 179 6.73 -2.75 -14.31
C GLY A 179 7.68 -3.12 -13.17
N ASN A 180 7.35 -2.78 -11.92
CA ASN A 180 8.05 -3.26 -10.72
C ASN A 180 7.08 -3.99 -9.80
N GLN A 181 7.18 -5.32 -9.78
CA GLN A 181 6.30 -6.20 -9.00
C GLN A 181 6.18 -5.80 -7.53
N ASN A 182 7.26 -5.38 -6.87
CA ASN A 182 7.22 -5.02 -5.44
C ASN A 182 6.43 -3.74 -5.17
N LEU A 183 6.40 -2.82 -6.15
CA LEU A 183 5.63 -1.58 -6.06
C LEU A 183 4.22 -1.74 -6.61
N ALA A 184 3.85 -2.94 -7.08
CA ALA A 184 2.58 -3.14 -7.74
C ALA A 184 1.43 -3.11 -6.74
N ALA A 185 0.36 -2.43 -7.14
CA ALA A 185 -0.79 -2.17 -6.29
C ALA A 185 -1.69 -3.42 -6.23
N VAL A 186 -1.96 -3.90 -5.02
CA VAL A 186 -2.74 -5.13 -4.78
C VAL A 186 -4.23 -4.84 -4.97
N THR A 187 -4.87 -5.63 -5.82
CA THR A 187 -6.29 -5.50 -6.18
C THR A 187 -7.15 -6.58 -5.51
N THR A 188 -6.57 -7.76 -5.30
CA THR A 188 -7.29 -8.89 -4.71
C THR A 188 -6.36 -9.70 -3.83
N ILE A 189 -6.90 -10.15 -2.70
CA ILE A 189 -6.22 -11.05 -1.78
C ILE A 189 -7.12 -12.24 -1.56
N GLU A 190 -6.58 -13.44 -1.71
CA GLU A 190 -7.25 -14.69 -1.43
C GLU A 190 -6.52 -15.36 -0.27
N VAL A 191 -7.23 -15.65 0.82
CA VAL A 191 -6.72 -16.52 1.88
C VAL A 191 -7.27 -17.91 1.61
N LEU A 192 -6.39 -18.84 1.27
CA LEU A 192 -6.70 -20.17 0.78
C LEU A 192 -6.55 -21.19 1.92
N ASN A 193 -7.52 -22.09 2.04
CA ASN A 193 -7.51 -23.23 2.98
C ASN A 193 -7.31 -24.53 2.19
N TYR A 194 -6.17 -25.19 2.42
CA TYR A 194 -5.78 -26.46 1.81
C TYR A 194 -5.94 -27.56 2.86
N ARG A 195 -6.82 -28.51 2.61
CA ARG A 195 -7.07 -29.65 3.49
C ARG A 195 -7.27 -30.93 2.70
#